data_AF-A0A9E0PQK0-F1
#
_entry.id   AF-A0A9E0PQK0-F1
#
_cell.length_a   1.000
_cell.length_b   1.000
_cell.length_c   1.000
_cell.angle_alpha   90.00
_cell.angle_beta   90.00
_cell.angle_gamma   90.00
#
_symmetry.space_group_name_H-M   'P 1'
#
loop_
_entity.id
_entity.type
_entity.pdbx_description
1 polymer ?
#
loop_
_entity_poly.entity_id
_entity_poly.type
_entity_poly.pdbx_seq_one_letter_code
_entity_poly.pdbx_strand_id
1 'polypeptide(L)'
;MPRMRATTVLLVRRDGRVAMASDGQVTLGNAVMKSGAAKVKRAGKGGRVLVGFAGGAADGLALFTRFETKLEEFNQNLERAVVE
;
A
#
# COMPACT_ATOMS: atom_id res chain seq x y z
N MET A 1 -21.69 10.42 9.07
CA MET A 1 -20.73 11.05 8.13
C MET A 1 -20.78 10.30 6.79
N PRO A 2 -20.61 10.98 5.65
CA PRO A 2 -20.59 10.30 4.34
C PRO A 2 -19.43 9.31 4.27
N ARG A 3 -19.65 8.14 3.66
CA ARG A 3 -18.62 7.09 3.52
C ARG A 3 -17.55 7.55 2.53
N MET A 4 -16.29 7.54 2.96
CA MET A 4 -15.15 7.70 2.06
C MET A 4 -14.84 6.36 1.39
N ARG A 5 -14.74 6.36 0.06
CA ARG A 5 -14.21 5.25 -0.73
C ARG A 5 -12.90 5.73 -1.34
N ALA A 6 -11.81 5.08 -0.98
CA ALA A 6 -10.51 5.32 -1.58
C ALA A 6 -10.23 4.27 -2.66
N THR A 7 -8.99 4.23 -3.11
CA THR A 7 -8.57 3.47 -4.29
C THR A 7 -8.71 1.96 -4.09
N THR A 8 -8.92 1.23 -5.17
CA THR A 8 -8.70 -0.20 -5.26
C THR A 8 -7.22 -0.48 -5.50
N VAL A 9 -6.64 -1.40 -4.74
CA VAL A 9 -5.29 -1.89 -4.97
C VAL A 9 -5.38 -3.35 -5.40
N LEU A 10 -4.71 -3.71 -6.49
CA LEU A 10 -4.65 -5.07 -7.02
C LEU A 10 -3.21 -5.55 -7.11
N LEU A 11 -3.00 -6.84 -6.90
CA LEU A 11 -1.73 -7.52 -7.12
C LEU A 11 -1.97 -8.76 -7.99
N VAL A 12 -1.07 -8.97 -8.95
CA VAL A 12 -1.00 -10.19 -9.74
C VAL A 12 0.41 -10.77 -9.61
N ARG A 13 0.47 -12.08 -9.38
CA ARG A 13 1.70 -12.87 -9.46
C ARG A 13 1.54 -13.91 -10.56
N ARG A 14 2.45 -13.90 -11.53
CA ARG A 14 2.44 -14.80 -12.69
C ARG A 14 3.85 -15.05 -13.16
N ASP A 15 4.19 -16.32 -13.44
CA ASP A 15 5.47 -16.73 -14.03
C ASP A 15 6.70 -16.15 -13.28
N GLY A 16 6.67 -16.21 -11.95
CA GLY A 16 7.74 -15.70 -11.08
C GLY A 16 7.84 -14.17 -11.01
N ARG A 17 6.92 -13.43 -11.64
CA ARG A 17 6.88 -11.97 -11.64
C ARG A 17 5.68 -11.46 -10.85
N VAL A 18 5.83 -10.26 -10.28
CA VAL A 18 4.77 -9.58 -9.52
C VAL A 18 4.51 -8.20 -10.13
N ALA A 19 3.24 -7.86 -10.27
CA ALA A 19 2.78 -6.51 -10.59
C ALA A 19 1.74 -6.08 -9.55
N MET A 20 1.84 -4.84 -9.09
CA MET A 20 0.87 -4.22 -8.19
C MET A 20 0.47 -2.86 -8.76
N ALA A 21 -0.81 -2.54 -8.71
CA ALA A 21 -1.34 -1.27 -9.20
C ALA A 21 -2.47 -0.79 -8.30
N SER A 22 -2.71 0.52 -8.31
CA SER A 22 -3.92 1.13 -7.77
C SER A 22 -4.51 2.10 -8.78
N ASP A 23 -5.82 2.30 -8.74
CA ASP A 23 -6.39 3.50 -9.33
C ASP A 23 -6.09 4.72 -8.42
N GLY A 24 -6.53 5.90 -8.85
CA GLY A 24 -6.29 7.15 -8.13
C GLY A 24 -7.54 7.83 -7.59
N GLN A 25 -8.72 7.22 -7.73
CA GLN A 25 -9.99 7.83 -7.37
C GLN A 25 -10.22 7.80 -5.86
N VAL A 26 -10.62 8.95 -5.33
CA VAL A 26 -11.16 9.09 -3.97
C VAL A 26 -12.56 9.69 -4.08
N THR A 27 -13.55 9.05 -3.47
CA THR A 27 -14.96 9.44 -3.51
C THR A 27 -15.47 9.66 -2.08
N LEU A 28 -16.19 10.76 -1.85
CA LEU A 28 -16.88 11.04 -0.60
C LEU A 28 -18.39 11.10 -0.87
N GLY A 29 -19.15 10.14 -0.35
CA GLY A 29 -20.55 9.97 -0.74
C GLY A 29 -20.66 9.67 -2.24
N ASN A 30 -21.24 10.61 -3.01
CA ASN A 30 -21.41 10.48 -4.47
C ASN A 30 -20.47 11.40 -5.27
N ALA A 31 -19.60 12.18 -4.61
CA ALA A 31 -18.70 13.12 -5.27
C ALA A 31 -17.27 12.56 -5.37
N VAL A 32 -16.66 12.64 -6.56
CA VAL A 32 -15.23 12.36 -6.76
C VAL A 32 -14.43 13.57 -6.27
N MET A 33 -13.55 13.33 -5.31
CA MET A 33 -12.74 14.35 -4.64
C MET A 33 -11.32 14.47 -5.22
N LYS A 34 -10.76 13.36 -5.73
CA LYS A 34 -9.38 13.30 -6.23
C LYS A 34 -9.23 12.15 -7.23
N SER A 35 -8.39 12.32 -8.25
CA SER A 35 -8.08 11.30 -9.27
C SER A 35 -6.62 10.81 -9.28
N GLY A 36 -5.73 11.44 -8.50
CA GLY A 36 -4.29 11.18 -8.49
C GLY A 36 -3.75 10.59 -7.18
N ALA A 37 -4.51 9.75 -6.48
CA ALA A 37 -3.98 9.05 -5.31
C ALA A 37 -3.01 7.93 -5.72
N ALA A 38 -1.79 7.94 -5.19
CA ALA A 38 -0.83 6.85 -5.36
C ALA A 38 -0.77 6.03 -4.07
N LYS A 39 -1.34 4.81 -4.09
CA LYS A 39 -1.42 3.93 -2.92
C LYS A 39 -0.48 2.74 -2.97
N VAL A 40 0.28 2.59 -4.06
CA VAL A 40 1.35 1.61 -4.20
C VAL A 40 2.70 2.30 -4.02
N LYS A 41 3.58 1.72 -3.22
CA LYS A 41 4.94 2.19 -2.94
C LYS A 41 5.92 1.03 -2.98
N ARG A 42 7.19 1.34 -3.25
CA ARG A 42 8.30 0.41 -3.07
C ARG A 42 8.85 0.55 -1.66
N ALA A 43 9.23 -0.58 -1.08
CA ALA A 43 9.76 -0.69 0.28
C ALA A 43 11.02 -1.55 0.33
N GLY A 44 11.75 -1.41 1.43
CA GLY A 44 12.97 -2.15 1.70
C GLY A 44 14.14 -1.80 0.78
N LYS A 45 15.28 -2.46 1.05
CA LYS A 45 16.55 -2.21 0.37
C LYS A 45 16.44 -2.45 -1.13
N GLY A 46 16.69 -1.39 -1.90
CA GLY A 46 16.61 -1.40 -3.36
C GLY A 46 15.18 -1.45 -3.92
N GLY A 47 14.15 -1.19 -3.11
CA GLY A 47 12.76 -1.15 -3.55
C GLY A 47 12.24 -2.49 -4.07
N ARG A 48 12.71 -3.59 -3.47
CA ARG A 48 12.39 -4.97 -3.85
C ARG A 48 11.03 -5.44 -3.35
N VAL A 49 10.42 -4.73 -2.40
CA VAL A 49 9.08 -5.04 -1.88
C VAL A 49 8.07 -4.04 -2.44
N LEU A 50 6.89 -4.52 -2.82
CA LEU A 50 5.75 -3.66 -3.19
C LEU A 50 4.73 -3.66 -2.05
N VAL A 51 4.32 -2.46 -1.63
CA VAL A 51 3.34 -2.25 -0.55
C VAL A 51 2.18 -1.43 -1.09
N GLY A 52 0.96 -1.84 -0.77
CA GLY A 52 -0.27 -1.19 -1.22
C GLY A 52 -1.28 -1.02 -0.09
N PHE A 53 -1.89 0.16 0.05
CA PHE A 53 -2.88 0.43 1.10
C PHE A 53 -4.10 1.23 0.61
N ALA A 54 -5.27 0.59 0.59
CA ALA A 54 -6.54 1.15 0.13
C ALA A 54 -7.30 2.00 1.17
N GLY A 55 -6.78 2.16 2.39
CA GLY A 55 -7.44 2.90 3.46
C GLY A 55 -7.10 4.39 3.54
N GLY A 56 -7.38 4.98 4.71
CA GLY A 56 -7.08 6.39 5.03
C GLY A 56 -5.60 6.73 4.89
N ALA A 57 -5.29 8.00 4.59
CA ALA A 57 -3.89 8.42 4.40
C ALA A 57 -3.06 8.28 5.68
N ALA A 58 -3.63 8.62 6.85
CA ALA A 58 -2.95 8.55 8.14
C ALA A 58 -2.63 7.10 8.54
N ASP A 59 -3.62 6.20 8.48
CA ASP A 59 -3.42 4.78 8.78
C ASP A 59 -2.38 4.15 7.83
N GLY A 60 -2.46 4.50 6.54
CA GLY A 60 -1.51 4.01 5.55
C GLY A 60 -0.08 4.44 5.82
N LEU A 61 0.12 5.68 6.25
CA LEU A 61 1.44 6.17 6.67
C LEU A 61 1.94 5.42 7.92
N ALA A 62 1.09 5.27 8.94
CA ALA A 62 1.46 4.61 10.18
C ALA A 62 1.84 3.13 9.96
N LEU A 63 1.03 2.39 9.20
CA LEU A 63 1.30 0.99 8.87
C LEU A 63 2.55 0.84 8.00
N PHE A 64 2.75 1.74 7.03
CA PHE A 64 3.94 1.72 6.19
C PHE A 64 5.22 1.95 7.00
N THR A 65 5.22 2.96 7.88
CA THR A 65 6.36 3.23 8.76
C THR A 65 6.66 2.05 9.68
N ARG A 66 5.64 1.46 10.31
CA ARG A 66 5.80 0.26 11.14
C ARG A 66 6.39 -0.90 10.33
N PHE A 67 5.88 -1.12 9.13
CA PHE A 67 6.34 -2.19 8.26
C PHE A 67 7.81 -2.02 7.83
N GLU A 68 8.23 -0.81 7.45
CA GLU A 68 9.64 -0.54 7.10
C GLU A 68 10.58 -0.81 8.28
N THR A 69 10.21 -0.37 9.48
CA THR A 69 10.99 -0.65 10.70
C THR A 69 11.13 -2.16 10.94
N LYS A 70 10.04 -2.92 10.79
CA LYS A 70 10.07 -4.38 10.95
C LYS A 70 10.89 -5.06 9.86
N LEU A 71 10.83 -4.55 8.63
CA LEU A 71 11.62 -5.07 7.51
C LEU A 71 13.11 -4.84 7.72
N GLU A 72 13.50 -3.70 8.29
CA GLU A 72 14.88 -3.44 8.72
C GLU A 72 15.31 -4.35 9.88
N GLU A 73 14.50 -4.45 10.94
CA GLU A 73 14.75 -5.28 12.14
C GLU A 73 15.03 -6.75 11.78
N PHE A 74 14.29 -7.29 10.80
CA PHE A 74 14.46 -8.68 10.34
C PHE A 74 15.35 -8.84 9.11
N ASN A 75 16.27 -7.91 8.87
CA ASN A 75 17.27 -8.01 7.79
C ASN A 75 16.64 -8.26 6.41
N GLN A 76 15.55 -7.53 6.11
CA GLN A 76 14.79 -7.62 4.87
C GLN A 76 14.05 -8.95 4.65
N ASN A 77 13.86 -9.74 5.71
CA ASN A 77 13.00 -10.92 5.68
C ASN A 77 11.52 -10.49 5.69
N LEU A 78 10.89 -10.55 4.52
CA LEU A 78 9.50 -10.14 4.33
C LEU A 78 8.51 -10.95 5.19
N GLU A 79 8.69 -12.27 5.29
CA GLU A 79 7.75 -13.14 6.01
C GLU A 79 7.71 -12.83 7.50
N ARG A 80 8.88 -12.54 8.10
CA ARG A 80 8.95 -12.14 9.51
C ARG A 80 8.39 -10.73 9.73
N ALA A 81 8.73 -9.80 8.85
CA ALA A 81 8.34 -8.40 8.97
C ALA A 81 6.83 -8.14 8.86
N VAL A 82 6.07 -9.04 8.22
CA VAL A 82 4.60 -8.91 8.13
C VAL A 82 3.85 -9.53 9.30
N VAL A 83 4.50 -10.39 10.09
CA VAL A 83 3.88 -11.12 11.22
C VAL A 83 4.09 -10.38 12.55
N GLU A 84 5.29 -9.85 12.76
CA GLU A 84 5.73 -9.19 14.01
C GLU A 84 5.46 -7.66 13.98
#